data_AF-A0A367IWG6-F1
#
_entry.id   AF-A0A367IWG6-F1
#
_cell.length_a   1.000
_cell.length_b   1.000
_cell.length_c   1.000
_cell.angle_alpha   90.00
_cell.angle_beta   90.00
_cell.angle_gamma   90.00
#
_symmetry.space_group_name_H-M   'P 1'
#
loop_
_entity.id
_entity.type
_entity.pdbx_description
1 polymer ?
#
loop_
_entity_poly.entity_id
_entity_poly.type
_entity_poly.pdbx_seq_one_letter_code
_entity_poly.pdbx_strand_id
1 'polypeptide(L)'
;MNEEILQLAEATDLPTKKPSDAFSSLQNKINVCEPSTRLLRKTIKLHIAETIDIFDPIIHADLNFTEVLCTHFLNMIDSPRNPLLQKQLERNAGFLTTIPILHNLFVSRNDILDMQWVEKTASATGNTKWDGVVFVVENKTVTPMFVELSGGINFNSTDKKETDDEKKLVEQFIKLLKIQNAEGVETPCQYYVRYFDMILYFESLTYFDDYYVKRTHFTVSCPSTCSKLIDFVAKIPQMFEYRQGILNLIKEMILL
;
A
#
# COMPACT_ATOMS: atom_id res chain seq x y z
N MET A 1 20.38 3.70 24.37
CA MET A 1 19.06 3.37 23.79
C MET A 1 18.57 2.15 24.55
N ASN A 2 17.35 2.17 25.10
CA ASN A 2 16.82 1.10 25.94
C ASN A 2 16.69 -0.20 25.11
N GLU A 3 17.06 -1.35 25.67
CA GLU A 3 17.06 -2.65 24.98
C GLU A 3 15.66 -3.02 24.48
N GLU A 4 14.63 -2.69 25.26
CA GLU A 4 13.20 -2.84 24.89
C GLU A 4 12.82 -2.01 23.66
N ILE A 5 13.39 -0.80 23.49
CA ILE A 5 13.11 0.05 22.32
C ILE A 5 13.76 -0.56 21.08
N LEU A 6 14.94 -1.18 21.21
CA LEU A 6 15.61 -1.86 20.10
C LEU A 6 14.80 -3.09 19.67
N GLN A 7 14.39 -3.93 20.62
CA GLN A 7 13.58 -5.12 20.35
C GLN A 7 12.23 -4.76 19.72
N LEU A 8 11.57 -3.72 20.23
CA LEU A 8 10.33 -3.21 19.65
C LEU A 8 10.54 -2.71 18.20
N ALA A 9 11.64 -2.01 17.95
CA ALA A 9 11.98 -1.55 16.60
C ALA A 9 12.20 -2.75 15.67
N GLU A 10 13.04 -3.71 16.06
CA GLU A 10 13.32 -4.94 15.31
C GLU A 10 12.06 -5.76 15.01
N ALA A 11 11.14 -5.89 15.98
CA ALA A 11 9.90 -6.65 15.83
C ALA A 11 8.86 -5.96 14.93
N THR A 12 8.95 -4.64 14.75
CA THR A 12 7.90 -3.87 14.06
C THR A 12 8.39 -3.10 12.83
N ASP A 13 9.70 -3.07 12.56
CA ASP A 13 10.25 -2.40 11.38
C ASP A 13 10.00 -3.19 10.09
N LEU A 14 9.95 -2.44 8.98
CA LEU A 14 9.89 -3.06 7.66
C LEU A 14 11.25 -3.68 7.31
N PRO A 15 11.27 -4.81 6.58
CA PRO A 15 12.51 -5.36 6.07
C PRO A 15 13.14 -4.39 5.07
N THR A 16 14.45 -4.23 5.14
CA THR A 16 15.18 -3.45 4.14
C THR A 16 15.12 -4.17 2.79
N LYS A 17 14.65 -3.47 1.76
CA LYS A 17 14.62 -3.98 0.38
C LYS A 17 15.23 -2.96 -0.56
N LYS A 18 16.47 -3.22 -0.98
CA LYS A 18 17.11 -2.38 -2.00
C LYS A 18 16.28 -2.44 -3.30
N PRO A 19 15.90 -1.29 -3.88
CA PRO A 19 15.32 -1.26 -5.21
C PRO A 19 16.31 -1.74 -6.26
N SER A 20 15.84 -2.06 -7.47
CA SER A 20 16.74 -2.38 -8.57
C SER A 20 17.62 -1.16 -8.93
N ASP A 21 18.81 -1.42 -9.47
CA ASP A 21 19.69 -0.33 -9.91
C ASP A 21 19.05 0.45 -11.08
N ALA A 22 18.31 -0.25 -11.95
CA ALA A 22 17.56 0.36 -13.03
C ALA A 22 16.45 1.30 -12.53
N PHE A 23 15.69 0.90 -11.50
CA PHE A 23 14.73 1.79 -10.83
C PHE A 23 15.44 2.96 -10.15
N SER A 24 16.54 2.71 -9.44
CA SER A 24 17.27 3.76 -8.72
C SER A 24 17.74 4.86 -9.68
N SER A 25 18.23 4.46 -10.86
CA SER A 25 18.57 5.37 -11.95
C SER A 25 17.36 6.15 -12.48
N LEU A 26 16.21 5.48 -12.69
CA LEU A 26 14.96 6.13 -13.10
C LEU A 26 14.47 7.16 -12.07
N GLN A 27 14.43 6.77 -10.79
CA GLN A 27 14.00 7.63 -9.70
C GLN A 27 14.85 8.89 -9.62
N ASN A 28 16.18 8.77 -9.74
CA ASN A 28 17.07 9.93 -9.78
C ASN A 28 16.76 10.86 -10.96
N LYS A 29 16.52 10.31 -12.16
CA LYS A 29 16.13 11.10 -13.34
C LYS A 29 14.79 11.81 -13.14
N ILE A 30 13.82 11.17 -12.48
CA ILE A 30 12.50 11.76 -12.17
C ILE A 30 12.64 12.87 -11.11
N ASN A 31 13.44 12.66 -10.07
CA ASN A 31 13.60 13.62 -8.96
C ASN A 31 14.19 14.96 -9.40
N VAL A 32 15.01 14.97 -10.45
CA VAL A 32 15.58 16.19 -11.05
C VAL A 32 14.81 16.67 -12.28
N CYS A 33 13.73 15.98 -12.66
CA CYS A 33 12.91 16.35 -13.80
C CYS A 33 12.05 17.56 -13.45
N GLU A 34 12.01 18.54 -14.35
CA GLU A 34 11.04 19.63 -14.26
C GLU A 34 9.60 19.07 -14.18
N PRO A 35 8.73 19.60 -13.28
CA PRO A 35 7.35 19.16 -13.11
C PRO A 35 6.45 19.42 -14.34
N SER A 36 6.63 18.61 -15.38
CA SER A 36 5.91 18.70 -16.65
C SER A 36 5.46 17.31 -17.09
N THR A 37 4.19 17.16 -17.44
CA THR A 37 3.64 15.87 -17.88
C THR A 37 4.39 15.34 -19.11
N ARG A 38 4.72 16.22 -20.06
CA ARG A 38 5.53 15.87 -21.24
C ARG A 38 6.92 15.35 -20.87
N LEU A 39 7.63 16.04 -19.98
CA LEU A 39 9.00 15.67 -19.62
C LEU A 39 9.03 14.38 -18.79
N LEU A 40 8.15 14.25 -17.80
CA LEU A 40 8.04 13.03 -16.99
C LEU A 40 7.73 11.80 -17.84
N ARG A 41 6.75 11.89 -18.76
CA ARG A 41 6.43 10.79 -19.71
C ARG A 41 7.64 10.42 -20.57
N LYS A 42 8.35 11.41 -21.10
CA LYS A 42 9.54 11.19 -21.92
C LYS A 42 10.64 10.50 -21.11
N THR A 43 10.94 10.99 -19.91
CA THR A 43 11.96 10.45 -19.01
C THR A 43 11.69 8.99 -18.69
N ILE A 44 10.46 8.65 -18.30
CA ILE A 44 10.08 7.28 -17.95
C ILE A 44 10.21 6.34 -19.16
N LYS A 45 9.59 6.69 -20.28
CA LYS A 45 9.56 5.83 -21.47
C LYS A 45 10.94 5.60 -22.07
N LEU A 46 11.75 6.66 -22.20
CA LEU A 46 13.10 6.54 -22.74
C LEU A 46 13.98 5.70 -21.82
N HIS A 47 13.93 5.93 -20.50
CA HIS A 47 14.76 5.18 -19.57
C HIS A 47 14.48 3.67 -19.63
N ILE A 48 13.20 3.27 -19.66
CA ILE A 48 12.84 1.85 -19.75
C ILE A 48 13.32 1.26 -21.08
N ALA A 49 13.07 1.94 -22.21
CA ALA A 49 13.49 1.49 -23.54
C ALA A 49 15.02 1.41 -23.71
N GLU A 50 15.78 2.27 -23.04
CA GLU A 50 17.24 2.31 -23.10
C GLU A 50 17.91 1.34 -22.12
N THR A 51 17.25 1.00 -21.01
CA THR A 51 17.85 0.21 -19.92
C THR A 51 17.49 -1.26 -20.00
N ILE A 52 16.33 -1.61 -20.57
CA ILE A 52 15.78 -2.97 -20.53
C ILE A 52 15.56 -3.48 -21.96
N ASP A 53 16.39 -4.40 -22.41
CA ASP A 53 16.27 -5.02 -23.75
C ASP A 53 14.98 -5.84 -23.89
N ILE A 54 14.64 -6.63 -22.86
CA ILE A 54 13.43 -7.45 -22.81
C ILE A 54 12.69 -7.12 -21.52
N PHE A 55 11.65 -6.32 -21.64
CA PHE A 55 10.85 -5.90 -20.50
C PHE A 55 9.88 -7.00 -20.06
N ASP A 56 10.05 -7.45 -18.83
CA ASP A 56 9.16 -8.39 -18.14
C ASP A 56 8.59 -7.73 -16.87
N PRO A 57 7.26 -7.56 -16.75
CA PRO A 57 6.62 -6.90 -15.60
C PRO A 57 6.82 -7.59 -14.24
N ILE A 58 7.08 -8.90 -14.23
CA ILE A 58 7.29 -9.68 -13.01
C ILE A 58 8.74 -9.53 -12.54
N ILE A 59 9.70 -9.61 -13.46
CA ILE A 59 11.12 -9.46 -13.18
C ILE A 59 11.45 -8.00 -12.84
N HIS A 60 10.90 -7.06 -13.60
CA HIS A 60 11.14 -5.61 -13.48
C HIS A 60 10.00 -4.91 -12.72
N ALA A 61 9.52 -5.53 -11.63
CA ALA A 61 8.31 -5.11 -10.94
C ALA A 61 8.31 -3.65 -10.47
N ASP A 62 9.45 -3.11 -10.04
CA ASP A 62 9.58 -1.71 -9.60
C ASP A 62 9.53 -0.71 -10.76
N LEU A 63 10.15 -1.02 -11.89
CA LEU A 63 10.03 -0.25 -13.12
C LEU A 63 8.60 -0.31 -13.68
N ASN A 64 8.00 -1.50 -13.74
CA ASN A 64 6.61 -1.67 -14.19
C ASN A 64 5.65 -0.88 -13.30
N PHE A 65 5.80 -1.01 -11.98
CA PHE A 65 5.01 -0.24 -11.02
C PHE A 65 5.12 1.27 -11.29
N THR A 66 6.36 1.76 -11.46
CA THR A 66 6.61 3.18 -11.71
C THR A 66 5.98 3.63 -13.02
N GLU A 67 6.19 2.90 -14.12
CA GLU A 67 5.64 3.26 -15.42
C GLU A 67 4.11 3.33 -15.41
N VAL A 68 3.47 2.29 -14.88
CA VAL A 68 2.02 2.17 -14.87
C VAL A 68 1.40 3.24 -13.99
N LEU A 69 1.88 3.42 -12.75
CA LEU A 69 1.30 4.41 -11.84
C LEU A 69 1.58 5.84 -12.30
N CYS A 70 2.81 6.15 -12.74
CA CYS A 70 3.09 7.47 -13.27
C CYS A 70 2.20 7.76 -14.48
N THR A 71 2.05 6.82 -15.42
CA THR A 71 1.17 7.01 -16.57
C THR A 71 -0.29 7.21 -16.15
N HIS A 72 -0.80 6.42 -15.20
CA HIS A 72 -2.14 6.55 -14.64
C HIS A 72 -2.39 7.95 -14.06
N PHE A 73 -1.50 8.41 -13.19
CA PHE A 73 -1.64 9.73 -12.56
C PHE A 73 -1.44 10.88 -13.54
N LEU A 74 -0.50 10.76 -14.48
CA LEU A 74 -0.31 11.76 -15.54
C LEU A 74 -1.55 11.87 -16.43
N ASN A 75 -2.24 10.77 -16.73
CA ASN A 75 -3.50 10.81 -17.49
C ASN A 75 -4.60 11.57 -16.72
N MET A 76 -4.65 11.43 -15.39
CA MET A 76 -5.59 12.21 -14.57
C MET A 76 -5.20 13.69 -14.48
N ILE A 77 -3.90 14.00 -14.40
CA ILE A 77 -3.38 15.38 -14.39
C ILE A 77 -3.69 16.08 -15.72
N ASP A 78 -3.46 15.41 -16.84
CA ASP A 78 -3.73 15.93 -18.19
C ASP A 78 -5.23 15.98 -18.52
N SER A 79 -6.09 15.32 -17.73
CA SER A 79 -7.53 15.29 -17.98
C SER A 79 -8.13 16.70 -17.95
N PRO A 80 -9.00 17.07 -18.92
CA PRO A 80 -9.71 18.35 -18.90
C PRO A 80 -10.46 18.61 -17.59
N ARG A 81 -10.87 17.53 -16.91
CA ARG A 81 -11.43 17.55 -15.56
C ARG A 81 -10.70 16.52 -14.71
N ASN A 82 -9.58 16.92 -14.11
CA ASN A 82 -8.80 16.06 -13.23
C ASN A 82 -9.68 15.51 -12.09
N PRO A 83 -10.01 14.21 -12.09
CA PRO A 83 -10.98 13.64 -11.15
C PRO A 83 -10.48 13.66 -9.71
N LEU A 84 -9.16 13.76 -9.50
CA LEU A 84 -8.52 13.87 -8.20
C LEU A 84 -8.71 15.24 -7.54
N LEU A 85 -9.11 16.25 -8.32
CA LEU A 85 -9.45 17.59 -7.84
C LEU A 85 -10.97 17.78 -7.71
N GLN A 86 -11.75 16.73 -7.93
CA GLN A 86 -13.20 16.77 -7.89
C GLN A 86 -13.71 15.98 -6.69
N LYS A 87 -14.93 16.29 -6.27
CA LYS A 87 -15.65 15.46 -5.32
C LYS A 87 -15.85 14.06 -5.90
N GLN A 88 -15.37 13.03 -5.19
CA GLN A 88 -15.56 11.62 -5.55
C GLN A 88 -16.16 10.87 -4.38
N LEU A 89 -17.09 9.95 -4.68
CA LEU A 89 -17.55 8.98 -3.68
C LEU A 89 -16.44 8.00 -3.33
N GLU A 90 -16.59 7.28 -2.22
CA GLU A 90 -15.60 6.36 -1.66
C GLU A 90 -15.11 5.31 -2.68
N ARG A 91 -16.03 4.63 -3.39
CA ARG A 91 -15.69 3.64 -4.43
C ARG A 91 -14.91 4.25 -5.60
N ASN A 92 -15.31 5.45 -6.04
CA ASN A 92 -14.60 6.15 -7.11
C ASN A 92 -13.21 6.59 -6.67
N ALA A 93 -13.08 7.07 -5.43
CA ALA A 93 -11.78 7.39 -4.86
C ALA A 93 -10.89 6.15 -4.84
N GLY A 94 -11.37 5.04 -4.26
CA GLY A 94 -10.65 3.76 -4.26
C GLY A 94 -10.23 3.28 -5.64
N PHE A 95 -11.11 3.36 -6.65
CA PHE A 95 -10.82 2.99 -8.03
C PHE A 95 -9.78 3.90 -8.70
N LEU A 96 -9.76 5.18 -8.37
CA LEU A 96 -8.83 6.16 -8.96
C LEU A 96 -7.46 6.15 -8.26
N THR A 97 -7.39 5.74 -6.99
CA THR A 97 -6.18 5.87 -6.16
C THR A 97 -5.70 4.52 -5.64
N THR A 98 -6.34 4.00 -4.60
CA THR A 98 -5.84 2.90 -3.78
C THR A 98 -5.76 1.57 -4.54
N ILE A 99 -6.80 1.23 -5.32
CA ILE A 99 -6.85 -0.02 -6.07
C ILE A 99 -5.74 -0.08 -7.14
N PRO A 100 -5.56 0.93 -8.02
CA PRO A 100 -4.45 0.93 -8.98
C PRO A 100 -3.08 0.82 -8.32
N ILE A 101 -2.85 1.48 -7.18
CA ILE A 101 -1.59 1.40 -6.43
C ILE A 101 -1.36 -0.03 -5.95
N LEU A 102 -2.29 -0.59 -5.17
CA LEU A 102 -2.07 -1.89 -4.55
C LEU A 102 -2.05 -3.03 -5.58
N HIS A 103 -2.92 -2.98 -6.60
CA HIS A 103 -2.94 -3.99 -7.66
C HIS A 103 -1.60 -4.08 -8.39
N ASN A 104 -1.01 -2.93 -8.75
CA ASN A 104 0.29 -2.92 -9.42
C ASN A 104 1.45 -3.21 -8.46
N LEU A 105 1.33 -2.86 -7.17
CA LEU A 105 2.36 -3.19 -6.17
C LEU A 105 2.56 -4.71 -6.06
N PHE A 106 1.46 -5.45 -6.14
CA PHE A 106 1.43 -6.90 -6.02
C PHE A 106 1.31 -7.66 -7.34
N VAL A 107 1.36 -6.98 -8.50
CA VAL A 107 1.19 -7.63 -9.83
C VAL A 107 2.13 -8.81 -10.06
N SER A 108 3.37 -8.72 -9.57
CA SER A 108 4.38 -9.77 -9.65
C SER A 108 4.13 -10.97 -8.71
N ARG A 109 3.04 -10.95 -7.94
CA ARG A 109 2.66 -11.92 -6.90
C ARG A 109 1.18 -12.32 -7.00
N ASN A 110 0.58 -12.13 -8.18
CA ASN A 110 -0.81 -12.49 -8.45
C ASN A 110 -1.07 -14.01 -8.51
N ASP A 111 0.00 -14.81 -8.47
CA ASP A 111 -0.01 -16.27 -8.31
C ASP A 111 -0.18 -16.70 -6.84
N ILE A 112 0.08 -15.80 -5.89
CA ILE A 112 -0.02 -16.06 -4.44
C ILE A 112 -1.19 -15.28 -3.84
N LEU A 113 -1.40 -14.06 -4.32
CA LEU A 113 -2.33 -13.10 -3.74
C LEU A 113 -3.49 -12.80 -4.67
N ASP A 114 -4.69 -12.97 -4.14
CA ASP A 114 -5.94 -12.54 -4.75
C ASP A 114 -6.47 -11.28 -4.06
N MET A 115 -6.73 -10.23 -4.84
CA MET A 115 -7.27 -8.96 -4.35
C MET A 115 -8.79 -8.96 -4.51
N GLN A 116 -9.51 -8.93 -3.40
CA GLN A 116 -10.98 -8.99 -3.41
C GLN A 116 -11.59 -7.73 -2.80
N TRP A 117 -12.60 -7.18 -3.48
CA TRP A 117 -13.47 -6.17 -2.87
C TRP A 117 -14.45 -6.87 -1.93
N VAL A 118 -14.52 -6.40 -0.68
CA VAL A 118 -15.36 -7.00 0.36
C VAL A 118 -16.36 -5.95 0.85
N GLU A 119 -17.65 -6.26 0.69
CA GLU A 119 -18.80 -5.54 1.27
C GLU A 119 -19.48 -6.44 2.32
N LYS A 120 -18.68 -7.09 3.16
CA LYS A 120 -19.16 -8.14 4.06
C LYS A 120 -18.49 -8.10 5.41
N THR A 121 -19.25 -8.55 6.40
CA THR A 121 -18.74 -9.18 7.62
C THR A 121 -17.76 -10.29 7.22
N ALA A 122 -16.46 -10.07 7.36
CA ALA A 122 -15.52 -11.18 7.29
C ALA A 122 -15.85 -12.13 8.45
N SER A 123 -15.77 -13.44 8.25
CA SER A 123 -16.07 -14.42 9.32
C SER A 123 -15.22 -14.16 10.58
N ALA A 124 -14.02 -13.59 10.39
CA ALA A 124 -13.10 -13.23 11.46
C ALA A 124 -13.37 -11.87 12.13
N THR A 125 -14.24 -11.01 11.59
CA THR A 125 -14.53 -9.66 12.11
C THR A 125 -15.93 -9.49 12.73
N GLY A 126 -16.70 -10.58 12.83
CA GLY A 126 -18.05 -10.59 13.43
C GLY A 126 -19.08 -9.80 12.59
N ASN A 127 -20.07 -9.19 13.25
CA ASN A 127 -21.19 -8.48 12.59
C ASN A 127 -20.85 -7.06 12.08
N THR A 128 -19.58 -6.64 12.15
CA THR A 128 -19.17 -5.32 11.68
C THR A 128 -19.04 -5.33 10.16
N LYS A 129 -19.88 -4.55 9.47
CA LYS A 129 -19.74 -4.31 8.04
C LYS A 129 -18.46 -3.52 7.80
N TRP A 130 -17.72 -3.96 6.79
CA TRP A 130 -16.49 -3.35 6.35
C TRP A 130 -16.56 -3.26 4.82
N ASP A 131 -16.32 -2.06 4.29
CA ASP A 131 -16.28 -1.77 2.85
C ASP A 131 -14.81 -1.50 2.49
N GLY A 132 -14.15 -2.48 1.88
CA GLY A 132 -12.70 -2.42 1.72
C GLY A 132 -12.15 -3.43 0.72
N VAL A 133 -10.82 -3.47 0.63
CA VAL A 133 -10.10 -4.45 -0.19
C VAL A 133 -9.32 -5.38 0.72
N VAL A 134 -9.50 -6.68 0.56
CA VAL A 134 -8.63 -7.69 1.18
C VAL A 134 -7.69 -8.27 0.15
N PHE A 135 -6.53 -8.71 0.64
CA PHE A 135 -5.67 -9.63 -0.07
C PHE A 135 -5.84 -10.99 0.59
N VAL A 136 -6.07 -12.05 -0.18
CA VAL A 136 -6.23 -13.43 0.31
C VAL A 136 -5.16 -14.30 -0.33
N VAL A 137 -4.60 -15.24 0.43
CA VAL A 137 -3.65 -16.23 -0.10
C VAL A 137 -4.42 -17.39 -0.72
N GLU A 138 -4.10 -17.77 -1.95
CA GLU A 138 -4.80 -18.88 -2.62
C GLU A 138 -4.72 -20.18 -1.78
N ASN A 139 -5.85 -20.90 -1.68
CA ASN A 139 -6.01 -22.15 -0.89
C ASN A 139 -5.94 -22.03 0.64
N LYS A 140 -5.74 -20.83 1.21
CA LYS A 140 -5.83 -20.59 2.67
C LYS A 140 -6.76 -19.39 2.95
N THR A 141 -7.60 -19.46 3.98
CA THR A 141 -8.39 -18.31 4.49
C THR A 141 -7.51 -17.33 5.28
N VAL A 142 -6.41 -16.87 4.69
CA VAL A 142 -5.44 -15.95 5.31
C VAL A 142 -5.55 -14.58 4.64
N THR A 143 -5.77 -13.53 5.44
CA THR A 143 -5.88 -12.15 4.96
C THR A 143 -4.68 -11.31 5.41
N PRO A 144 -3.55 -11.34 4.67
CA PRO A 144 -2.33 -10.65 5.10
C PRO A 144 -2.42 -9.12 5.02
N MET A 145 -3.37 -8.56 4.26
CA MET A 145 -3.55 -7.11 4.16
C MET A 145 -5.03 -6.72 4.02
N PHE A 146 -5.42 -5.72 4.79
CA PHE A 146 -6.72 -5.04 4.73
C PHE A 146 -6.56 -3.61 4.20
N VAL A 147 -7.59 -3.10 3.53
CA VAL A 147 -7.62 -1.73 3.01
C VAL A 147 -8.92 -1.05 3.40
N GLU A 148 -8.83 0.00 4.19
CA GLU A 148 -9.97 0.82 4.62
C GLU A 148 -10.04 2.11 3.79
N LEU A 149 -11.22 2.43 3.28
CA LEU A 149 -11.47 3.68 2.59
C LEU A 149 -12.33 4.59 3.47
N SER A 150 -11.70 5.45 4.27
CA SER A 150 -12.39 6.36 5.19
C SER A 150 -12.95 7.59 4.46
N GLY A 151 -13.91 7.35 3.56
CA GLY A 151 -14.54 8.38 2.72
C GLY A 151 -13.94 8.53 1.34
N GLY A 152 -14.51 9.44 0.56
CA GLY A 152 -14.09 9.75 -0.81
C GLY A 152 -13.16 10.96 -0.89
N ILE A 153 -13.06 11.57 -2.07
CA ILE A 153 -12.36 12.85 -2.25
C ILE A 153 -13.38 13.96 -1.96
N ASN A 154 -13.14 14.79 -0.95
CA ASN A 154 -14.09 15.84 -0.53
C ASN A 154 -15.52 15.30 -0.29
N PHE A 155 -15.67 14.06 0.17
CA PHE A 155 -16.96 13.41 0.41
C PHE A 155 -16.87 12.50 1.62
N ASN A 156 -17.60 12.84 2.69
CA ASN A 156 -17.54 12.11 3.95
C ASN A 156 -16.10 11.93 4.50
N SER A 157 -15.20 12.85 4.15
CA SER A 157 -13.82 12.89 4.61
C SER A 157 -13.76 13.83 5.81
N THR A 158 -14.16 13.34 6.99
CA THR A 158 -14.10 14.10 8.25
C THR A 158 -13.22 13.38 9.25
N ASP A 159 -12.50 14.13 10.08
CA ASP A 159 -11.63 13.57 11.13
C ASP A 159 -12.38 12.61 12.05
N LYS A 160 -13.65 12.91 12.34
CA LYS A 160 -14.52 12.01 13.09
C LYS A 160 -14.74 10.67 12.37
N LYS A 161 -15.06 10.69 11.07
CA LYS A 161 -15.24 9.46 10.30
C LYS A 161 -13.94 8.66 10.23
N GLU A 162 -12.81 9.32 9.97
CA GLU A 162 -11.49 8.66 9.98
C GLU A 162 -11.21 7.97 11.32
N THR A 163 -11.43 8.67 12.44
CA THR A 163 -11.20 8.15 13.79
C THR A 163 -12.12 6.97 14.09
N ASP A 164 -13.41 7.11 13.75
CA ASP A 164 -14.42 6.06 13.98
C ASP A 164 -14.12 4.80 13.16
N ASP A 165 -13.71 4.94 11.90
CA ASP A 165 -13.39 3.82 11.01
C ASP A 165 -12.07 3.15 11.40
N GLU A 166 -11.04 3.92 11.75
CA GLU A 166 -9.79 3.38 12.30
C GLU A 166 -10.02 2.58 13.58
N LYS A 167 -10.80 3.12 14.52
CA LYS A 167 -11.11 2.43 15.78
C LYS A 167 -11.77 1.08 15.54
N LYS A 168 -12.78 1.03 14.67
CA LYS A 168 -13.46 -0.21 14.30
C LYS A 168 -12.47 -1.24 13.75
N LEU A 169 -11.56 -0.81 12.89
CA LEU A 169 -10.58 -1.68 12.24
C LEU A 169 -9.54 -2.22 13.22
N VAL A 170 -8.98 -1.36 14.09
CA VAL A 170 -8.03 -1.76 15.14
C VAL A 170 -8.67 -2.75 16.12
N GLU A 171 -9.91 -2.52 16.55
CA GLU A 171 -10.63 -3.44 17.44
C GLU A 171 -10.78 -4.85 16.85
N GLN A 172 -10.92 -4.97 15.53
CA GLN A 172 -10.97 -6.28 14.87
C GLN A 172 -9.59 -6.91 14.74
N PHE A 173 -8.56 -6.13 14.42
CA PHE A 173 -7.20 -6.64 14.33
C PHE A 173 -6.69 -7.15 15.66
N ILE A 174 -7.04 -6.50 16.78
CA ILE A 174 -6.74 -7.04 18.12
C ILE A 174 -7.30 -8.47 18.28
N LYS A 175 -8.49 -8.78 17.75
CA LYS A 175 -9.04 -10.14 17.80
C LYS A 175 -8.26 -11.10 16.91
N LEU A 176 -7.87 -10.68 15.71
CA LEU A 176 -7.05 -11.48 14.79
C LEU A 176 -5.69 -11.81 15.41
N LEU A 177 -5.01 -10.82 16.00
CA LEU A 177 -3.71 -10.98 16.63
C LEU A 177 -3.77 -11.93 17.83
N LYS A 178 -4.87 -11.91 18.61
CA LYS A 178 -5.09 -12.88 19.69
C LYS A 178 -5.21 -14.32 19.17
N ILE A 179 -5.86 -14.50 18.02
CA ILE A 179 -5.97 -15.82 17.37
C ILE A 179 -4.59 -16.28 16.90
N GLN A 180 -3.86 -15.44 16.16
CA GLN A 180 -2.50 -15.73 15.70
C GLN A 180 -1.55 -16.08 16.87
N ASN A 181 -1.64 -15.33 17.97
CA ASN A 181 -0.86 -15.61 19.18
C ASN A 181 -1.21 -16.98 19.79
N ALA A 182 -2.50 -17.32 19.85
CA ALA A 182 -2.96 -18.63 20.34
C ALA A 182 -2.56 -19.78 19.40
N GLU A 183 -2.39 -19.51 18.11
CA GLU A 183 -1.89 -20.45 17.09
C GLU A 183 -0.35 -20.57 17.09
N GLY A 184 0.36 -19.80 17.93
CA GLY A 184 1.80 -19.89 18.10
C GLY A 184 2.62 -19.09 17.07
N VAL A 185 2.02 -18.12 16.38
CA VAL A 185 2.77 -17.16 15.55
C VAL A 185 3.71 -16.36 16.46
N GLU A 186 5.01 -16.38 16.17
CA GLU A 186 6.05 -15.78 17.02
C GLU A 186 5.88 -14.27 17.20
N THR A 187 5.54 -13.56 16.13
CA THR A 187 5.26 -12.11 16.17
C THR A 187 3.97 -11.82 15.40
N PRO A 188 2.80 -11.99 16.05
CA PRO A 188 1.52 -11.74 15.42
C PRO A 188 1.45 -10.31 14.87
N CYS A 189 1.16 -10.17 13.59
CA CYS A 189 1.16 -8.89 12.89
C CYS A 189 0.03 -8.84 11.86
N GLN A 190 -0.61 -7.67 11.77
CA GLN A 190 -1.59 -7.38 10.73
C GLN A 190 -1.19 -6.11 9.99
N TYR A 191 -0.89 -6.25 8.70
CA TYR A 191 -0.69 -5.12 7.80
C TYR A 191 -2.02 -4.59 7.28
N TYR A 192 -2.11 -3.27 7.11
CA TYR A 192 -3.26 -2.62 6.52
C TYR A 192 -2.92 -1.25 5.92
N VAL A 193 -3.75 -0.83 4.96
CA VAL A 193 -3.66 0.48 4.34
C VAL A 193 -4.94 1.24 4.63
N ARG A 194 -4.84 2.46 5.14
CA ARG A 194 -5.98 3.39 5.21
C ARG A 194 -5.87 4.43 4.12
N TYR A 195 -6.99 4.74 3.50
CA TYR A 195 -7.13 5.91 2.64
C TYR A 195 -7.97 6.95 3.35
N PHE A 196 -7.45 8.17 3.48
CA PHE A 196 -8.18 9.32 3.98
C PHE A 196 -7.69 10.58 3.26
N ASP A 197 -8.64 11.35 2.71
CA ASP A 197 -8.40 12.63 2.03
C ASP A 197 -7.16 12.67 1.12
N MET A 198 -7.12 11.79 0.12
CA MET A 198 -6.02 11.71 -0.85
C MET A 198 -4.68 11.26 -0.28
N ILE A 199 -4.63 10.79 0.97
CA ILE A 199 -3.44 10.22 1.60
C ILE A 199 -3.67 8.74 1.86
N LEU A 200 -2.69 7.91 1.50
CA LEU A 200 -2.59 6.53 1.91
C LEU A 200 -1.66 6.41 3.10
N TYR A 201 -2.10 5.72 4.13
CA TYR A 201 -1.34 5.39 5.34
C TYR A 201 -0.99 3.91 5.27
N PHE A 202 0.30 3.60 5.20
CA PHE A 202 0.79 2.22 5.19
C PHE A 202 1.16 1.83 6.62
N GLU A 203 0.37 0.93 7.21
CA GLU A 203 0.38 0.69 8.65
C GLU A 203 0.45 -0.79 9.00
N SER A 204 0.81 -1.07 10.25
CA SER A 204 0.66 -2.39 10.86
C SER A 204 0.21 -2.29 12.31
N LEU A 205 -0.37 -3.38 12.80
CA LEU A 205 -0.62 -3.62 14.22
C LEU A 205 0.08 -4.92 14.62
N THR A 206 0.97 -4.84 15.59
CA THR A 206 1.79 -5.98 16.05
C THR A 206 1.49 -6.26 17.52
N TYR A 207 1.39 -7.53 17.90
CA TYR A 207 1.36 -7.94 19.31
C TYR A 207 2.79 -8.18 19.80
N PHE A 208 3.21 -7.46 20.84
CA PHE A 208 4.56 -7.50 21.39
C PHE A 208 4.50 -7.29 22.90
N ASP A 209 5.04 -8.22 23.70
CA ASP A 209 5.12 -8.16 25.17
C ASP A 209 3.82 -7.68 25.86
N ASP A 210 2.69 -8.30 25.51
CA ASP A 210 1.34 -7.96 25.99
C ASP A 210 0.75 -6.62 25.54
N TYR A 211 1.46 -5.88 24.68
CA TYR A 211 0.99 -4.65 24.06
C TYR A 211 0.59 -4.85 22.59
N TYR A 212 -0.32 -3.99 22.13
CA TYR A 212 -0.64 -3.86 20.72
C TYR A 212 -0.01 -2.58 20.20
N VAL A 213 0.97 -2.73 19.32
CA VAL A 213 1.79 -1.64 18.81
C VAL A 213 1.31 -1.30 17.41
N LYS A 214 0.68 -0.13 17.28
CA LYS A 214 0.31 0.43 15.98
C LYS A 214 1.51 1.20 15.42
N ARG A 215 1.88 0.92 14.17
CA ARG A 215 2.94 1.65 13.46
C ARG A 215 2.42 2.21 12.14
N THR A 216 2.62 3.51 11.94
CA THR A 216 2.52 4.12 10.61
C THR A 216 3.90 4.17 10.00
N HIS A 217 4.15 3.30 9.02
CA HIS A 217 5.46 3.14 8.40
C HIS A 217 5.81 4.34 7.51
N PHE A 218 4.86 4.75 6.69
CA PHE A 218 4.94 5.94 5.87
C PHE A 218 3.56 6.32 5.34
N THR A 219 3.47 7.53 4.81
CA THR A 219 2.29 8.03 4.11
C THR A 219 2.65 8.42 2.68
N VAL A 220 1.66 8.32 1.79
CA VAL A 220 1.81 8.71 0.39
C VAL A 220 0.58 9.49 -0.05
N SER A 221 0.83 10.69 -0.57
CA SER A 221 -0.21 11.52 -1.18
C SER A 221 -0.49 11.06 -2.61
N CYS A 222 -1.76 10.95 -2.97
CA CYS A 222 -2.19 10.70 -4.34
C CYS A 222 -1.81 11.90 -5.22
N PRO A 223 -1.03 11.69 -6.29
CA PRO A 223 -0.44 12.80 -7.03
C PRO A 223 -1.45 13.45 -7.97
N SER A 224 -1.99 14.59 -7.52
CA SER A 224 -2.88 15.44 -8.33
C SER A 224 -2.15 16.49 -9.18
N THR A 225 -0.82 16.58 -9.08
CA THR A 225 0.06 17.47 -9.87
C THR A 225 1.38 16.76 -10.20
N CYS A 226 2.15 17.29 -11.14
CA CYS A 226 3.46 16.73 -11.51
C CYS A 226 4.45 16.74 -10.33
N SER A 227 4.47 17.80 -9.52
CA SER A 227 5.34 17.85 -8.33
C SER A 227 4.99 16.76 -7.33
N LYS A 228 3.69 16.58 -7.05
CA LYS A 228 3.24 15.48 -6.17
C LYS A 228 3.57 14.11 -6.77
N LEU A 229 3.61 13.97 -8.09
CA LEU A 229 4.01 12.70 -8.73
C LEU A 229 5.50 12.40 -8.50
N ILE A 230 6.36 13.41 -8.51
CA ILE A 230 7.77 13.26 -8.16
C ILE A 230 7.89 12.82 -6.69
N ASP A 231 7.15 13.46 -5.78
CA ASP A 231 7.09 13.07 -4.37
C ASP A 231 6.59 11.63 -4.18
N PHE A 232 5.57 11.22 -4.95
CA PHE A 232 5.05 9.85 -4.97
C PHE A 232 6.14 8.85 -5.39
N VAL A 233 6.89 9.15 -6.45
CA VAL A 233 7.98 8.29 -6.94
C VAL A 233 9.10 8.14 -5.90
N ALA A 234 9.38 9.17 -5.11
CA ALA A 234 10.33 9.10 -4.01
C ALA A 234 9.94 8.08 -2.92
N LYS A 235 8.65 7.75 -2.81
CA LYS A 235 8.10 6.81 -1.81
C LYS A 235 8.03 5.36 -2.27
N ILE A 236 8.27 5.09 -3.56
CA ILE A 236 8.20 3.73 -4.13
C ILE A 236 9.12 2.72 -3.39
N PRO A 237 10.37 3.04 -2.99
CA PRO A 237 11.19 2.11 -2.22
C PRO A 237 10.50 1.63 -0.94
N GLN A 238 9.88 2.54 -0.18
CA GLN A 238 9.17 2.22 1.06
C GLN A 238 7.94 1.33 0.80
N MET A 239 7.25 1.53 -0.32
CA MET A 239 6.15 0.63 -0.73
C MET A 239 6.64 -0.80 -1.01
N PHE A 240 7.83 -0.95 -1.59
CA PHE A 240 8.41 -2.27 -1.86
C PHE A 240 8.96 -2.94 -0.59
N GLU A 241 9.44 -2.18 0.37
CA GLU A 241 9.77 -2.67 1.73
C GLU A 241 8.51 -3.16 2.45
N TYR A 242 7.42 -2.38 2.40
CA TYR A 242 6.13 -2.75 2.97
C TYR A 242 5.57 -4.02 2.35
N ARG A 243 5.60 -4.09 1.01
CA ARG A 243 5.25 -5.30 0.26
C ARG A 243 6.08 -6.50 0.71
N GLN A 244 7.37 -6.32 0.95
CA GLN A 244 8.25 -7.39 1.38
C GLN A 244 7.92 -7.86 2.81
N GLY A 245 7.54 -6.95 3.72
CA GLY A 245 7.04 -7.30 5.05
C GLY A 245 5.81 -8.21 4.98
N ILE A 246 4.83 -7.85 4.14
CA ILE A 246 3.64 -8.68 3.88
C ILE A 246 4.01 -10.06 3.33
N LEU A 247 4.94 -10.12 2.37
CA LEU A 247 5.36 -11.40 1.79
C LEU A 247 6.12 -12.29 2.79
N ASN A 248 6.84 -11.71 3.75
CA ASN A 248 7.49 -12.46 4.82
C ASN A 248 6.44 -13.05 5.77
N LEU A 249 5.47 -12.25 6.21
CA LEU A 249 4.34 -12.71 7.02
C LEU A 249 3.58 -13.87 6.36
N ILE A 250 3.30 -13.76 5.05
CA ILE A 250 2.63 -14.83 4.31
C ILE A 250 3.43 -16.13 4.35
N LYS A 251 4.76 -16.07 4.23
CA LYS A 251 5.59 -17.28 4.29
C LYS A 251 5.51 -17.95 5.66
N GLU A 252 5.53 -17.18 6.73
CA GLU A 252 5.36 -17.70 8.10
C GLU A 252 3.99 -18.38 8.26
N MET A 253 2.91 -17.72 7.80
CA MET A 253 1.55 -18.27 7.86
C MET A 253 1.31 -19.47 6.93
N ILE A 254 2.12 -19.63 5.86
CA ILE A 254 2.02 -20.80 4.97
C ILE A 254 2.74 -22.02 5.58
N LEU A 255 3.82 -21.81 6.33
CA LEU A 255 4.64 -22.87 6.94
C LEU A 255 4.07 -23.41 8.26
N LEU A 256 3.08 -22.73 8.84
CA LEU A 256 2.17 -23.23 9.89
C LEU A 256 1.02 -24.04 9.28
#